data_AF-A0A257Z1K5-F1
#
_entry.id   AF-A0A257Z1K5-F1
#
_cell.length_a   1.000
_cell.length_b   1.000
_cell.length_c   1.000
_cell.angle_alpha   90.00
_cell.angle_beta   90.00
_cell.angle_gamma   90.00
#
_symmetry.space_group_name_H-M   'P 1'
#
loop_
_entity.id
_entity.type
_entity.pdbx_description
1 polymer ?
#
loop_
_entity_poly.entity_id
_entity_poly.type
_entity_poly.pdbx_seq_one_letter_code
_entity_poly.pdbx_strand_id
1 'polypeptide(L)'
;MADPVEVLEFWLHEIGPKSWYKGDAATDAACARFADLWQAAHAGGLEHWVDGTVGTLAYLILTDQIPRNIHRDTALAFATDPQARAAAKKALEAGWDLAAPEPERQFFYMPFEHSEDPADQALSVALLTERLASDPEMALHARAHQEIIARYGRFPTRNQALGRSSSPEEAEYIAEGGYAAVVQRLTMASQSFDVIVIGAGPGGYVAAIRASQLGLKVAIIERENLGGICLNWGCIPTKAMLRSAEVYHLMHRAKEFGLAATGVAFDLPAVVARSRGVAKQLSSGIGHLMKKHKVTVFMGTATIPAKGRVSVATDKGAEELTATSIILASGARARELPGLEADGDLVWSYRHALVAKRMPKRLLVIGSGAIGIEFASFFNTLGADTTVVEVMDRILPVEDAEVSAFAKKSFLKQGMKILEKAAVKALDRKPGQGVTAHIEQDGKVTTQDFDTVISAVGIVGNTENLGLEALGVKIDRTHVVTDEFCRTGVEGLYAIGDIVGGPWLAHKASHEGVMVAELIAGGNPHPIKPNSIAGCTYCQPQIASVGLTEARAKEAGHEVRVGRFPFIGNGKAIALGEAEGFIKTIFDAKTGELLGAHMIGAEVTELIQGYVIGRTLETTE
;
A
#
# COMPACT_ATOMS: atom_id res chain seq x y z
N MET A 1 -15.86 58.62 25.11
CA MET A 1 -15.92 57.16 25.32
C MET A 1 -15.39 56.54 24.04
N ALA A 2 -14.39 55.66 24.14
CA ALA A 2 -13.83 54.99 22.96
C ALA A 2 -14.92 54.15 22.28
N ASP A 3 -14.79 53.95 20.97
CA ASP A 3 -15.75 53.20 20.15
C ASP A 3 -15.39 51.70 20.17
N PRO A 4 -16.32 50.76 20.44
CA PRO A 4 -16.10 49.33 20.26
C PRO A 4 -15.42 48.95 18.92
N VAL A 5 -15.73 49.70 17.86
CA VAL A 5 -15.15 49.50 16.52
C VAL A 5 -13.63 49.69 16.50
N GLU A 6 -13.08 50.59 17.33
CA GLU A 6 -11.64 50.83 17.39
C GLU A 6 -10.86 49.60 17.91
N VAL A 7 -11.43 48.88 18.87
CA VAL A 7 -10.85 47.63 19.39
C VAL A 7 -10.88 46.53 18.33
N LEU A 8 -11.97 46.46 17.56
CA LEU A 8 -12.12 45.47 16.49
C LEU A 8 -11.18 45.75 15.32
N GLU A 9 -11.11 46.98 14.84
CA GLU A 9 -10.19 47.39 13.78
C GLU A 9 -8.74 47.08 14.17
N PHE A 10 -8.36 47.40 15.41
CA PHE A 10 -7.04 47.04 15.92
C PHE A 10 -6.80 45.53 15.93
N TRP A 11 -7.67 44.75 16.57
CA TRP A 11 -7.41 43.34 16.79
C TRP A 11 -7.54 42.52 15.51
N LEU A 12 -8.61 42.75 14.74
CA LEU A 12 -8.94 41.96 13.55
C LEU A 12 -8.11 42.35 12.33
N HIS A 13 -7.67 43.61 12.24
CA HIS A 13 -6.95 44.11 11.06
C HIS A 13 -5.50 44.53 11.33
N GLU A 14 -5.21 45.34 12.36
CA GLU A 14 -3.81 45.73 12.65
C GLU A 14 -2.96 44.55 13.17
N ILE A 15 -3.46 43.80 14.14
CA ILE A 15 -2.81 42.58 14.65
C ILE A 15 -3.05 41.42 13.68
N GLY A 16 -4.33 41.13 13.43
CA GLY A 16 -4.79 40.15 12.46
C GLY A 16 -4.44 38.68 12.79
N PRO A 17 -4.96 37.74 11.97
CA PRO A 17 -4.92 36.30 12.28
C PRO A 17 -3.52 35.71 12.47
N LYS A 18 -2.51 36.24 11.78
CA LYS A 18 -1.13 35.73 11.86
C LYS A 18 -0.42 36.07 13.17
N SER A 19 -1.01 36.95 13.99
CA SER A 19 -0.39 37.48 15.20
C SER A 19 -1.27 37.39 16.45
N TRP A 20 -2.55 37.00 16.33
CA TRP A 20 -3.47 36.86 17.49
C TRP A 20 -2.90 36.03 18.65
N TYR A 21 -2.12 34.99 18.33
CA TYR A 21 -1.59 34.04 19.32
C TYR A 21 -0.07 34.16 19.52
N LYS A 22 0.57 35.16 18.91
CA LYS A 22 2.02 35.37 19.08
C LYS A 22 2.28 36.13 20.35
N GLY A 23 3.05 35.53 21.26
CA GLY A 23 3.63 36.25 22.39
C GLY A 23 4.89 36.98 21.94
N ASP A 24 4.77 38.24 21.54
CA ASP A 24 5.91 39.08 21.17
C ASP A 24 5.78 40.51 21.69
N ALA A 25 6.93 41.15 21.94
CA ALA A 25 7.00 42.46 22.57
C ALA A 25 6.37 43.58 21.72
N ALA A 26 6.28 43.42 20.40
CA ALA A 26 5.67 44.43 19.54
C ALA A 26 4.14 44.41 19.68
N THR A 27 3.55 43.22 19.71
CA THR A 27 2.12 43.01 19.99
C THR A 27 1.76 43.49 21.39
N ASP A 28 2.60 43.19 22.39
CA ASP A 28 2.40 43.65 23.78
C ASP A 28 2.40 45.18 23.87
N ALA A 29 3.37 45.85 23.26
CA ALA A 29 3.45 47.30 23.22
C ALA A 29 2.27 47.93 22.46
N ALA A 30 1.80 47.30 21.38
CA ALA A 30 0.67 47.78 20.61
C ALA A 30 -0.65 47.69 21.40
N CYS A 31 -0.85 46.64 22.19
CA CYS A 31 -2.03 46.44 23.04
C CYS A 31 -2.11 47.44 24.20
N ALA A 32 -0.98 48.01 24.64
CA ALA A 32 -0.93 48.97 25.74
C ALA A 32 -1.80 50.22 25.51
N ARG A 33 -2.13 50.55 24.24
CA ARG A 33 -3.04 51.65 23.91
C ARG A 33 -4.45 51.47 24.47
N PHE A 34 -4.84 50.23 24.80
CA PHE A 34 -6.15 49.91 25.38
C PHE A 34 -6.08 49.67 26.91
N ALA A 35 -4.95 49.96 27.57
CA ALA A 35 -4.80 49.70 29.00
C ALA A 35 -5.84 50.44 29.87
N ASP A 36 -6.11 51.71 29.59
CA ASP A 36 -7.13 52.49 30.31
C ASP A 36 -8.56 51.94 30.07
N LEU A 37 -8.81 51.46 28.85
CA LEU A 37 -10.10 50.88 28.47
C LEU A 37 -10.30 49.52 29.14
N TRP A 38 -9.26 48.69 29.19
CA TRP A 38 -9.25 47.44 29.94
C TRP A 38 -9.44 47.70 31.44
N GLN A 39 -8.76 48.71 32.00
CA GLN A 39 -8.92 49.10 33.41
C GLN A 39 -10.37 49.51 33.73
N ALA A 40 -11.02 50.22 32.80
CA ALA A 40 -12.43 50.56 32.93
C ALA A 40 -13.34 49.32 32.90
N ALA A 41 -13.10 48.36 32.00
CA ALA A 41 -13.83 47.10 31.96
C ALA A 41 -13.58 46.26 33.24
N HIS A 42 -12.33 46.21 33.72
CA HIS A 42 -11.95 45.51 34.93
C HIS A 42 -12.66 46.07 36.17
N ALA A 43 -12.88 47.39 36.23
CA ALA A 43 -13.64 48.05 37.28
C ALA A 43 -15.18 47.88 37.18
N GLY A 44 -15.68 47.03 36.26
CA GLY A 44 -17.10 46.81 36.03
C GLY A 44 -17.76 47.82 35.09
N GLY A 45 -16.96 48.61 34.36
CA GLY A 45 -17.43 49.51 33.32
C GLY A 45 -17.67 48.81 31.98
N LEU A 46 -18.17 49.57 31.00
CA LEU A 46 -18.39 49.14 29.61
C LEU A 46 -19.39 48.00 29.40
N GLU A 47 -20.19 47.62 30.40
CA GLU A 47 -21.23 46.56 30.24
C GLU A 47 -22.25 46.87 29.14
N HIS A 48 -22.47 48.15 28.85
CA HIS A 48 -23.31 48.61 27.73
C HIS A 48 -22.77 48.20 26.35
N TRP A 49 -21.51 47.74 26.25
CA TRP A 49 -20.96 47.17 25.02
C TRP A 49 -21.47 45.74 24.78
N VAL A 50 -21.90 45.03 25.83
CA VAL A 50 -22.44 43.66 25.72
C VAL A 50 -23.91 43.71 25.27
N ASP A 51 -24.12 44.32 24.10
CA ASP A 51 -25.41 44.47 23.43
C ASP A 51 -25.20 44.33 21.90
N GLY A 52 -25.64 43.21 21.34
CA GLY A 52 -25.42 42.85 19.94
C GLY A 52 -24.01 42.32 19.64
N THR A 53 -23.82 41.86 18.40
CA THR A 53 -22.61 41.15 17.95
C THR A 53 -21.34 42.00 18.03
N VAL A 54 -21.36 43.21 17.47
CA VAL A 54 -20.16 44.07 17.34
C VAL A 54 -19.63 44.51 18.70
N GLY A 55 -20.49 45.09 19.54
CA GLY A 55 -20.08 45.55 20.87
C GLY A 55 -19.61 44.41 21.75
N THR A 56 -20.29 43.26 21.70
CA THR A 56 -19.91 42.11 22.52
C THR A 56 -18.59 41.52 22.07
N LEU A 57 -18.34 41.38 20.76
CA LEU A 57 -17.06 40.91 20.24
C LEU A 57 -15.90 41.81 20.68
N ALA A 58 -16.09 43.14 20.61
CA ALA A 58 -15.09 44.11 21.05
C ALA A 58 -14.82 43.98 22.56
N TYR A 59 -15.87 43.82 23.35
CA TYR A 59 -15.77 43.62 24.79
C TYR A 59 -15.02 42.32 25.13
N LEU A 60 -15.30 41.23 24.41
CA LEU A 60 -14.63 39.94 24.60
C LEU A 60 -13.13 40.02 24.28
N ILE A 61 -12.75 40.63 23.15
CA ILE A 61 -11.35 40.85 22.81
C ILE A 61 -10.67 41.71 23.89
N LEU A 62 -11.32 42.80 24.31
CA LEU A 62 -10.81 43.69 25.35
C LEU A 62 -10.59 42.96 26.69
N THR A 63 -11.48 42.05 27.07
CA THR A 63 -11.48 41.41 28.40
C THR A 63 -10.81 40.04 28.45
N ASP A 64 -10.59 39.39 27.32
CA ASP A 64 -9.99 38.05 27.24
C ASP A 64 -8.64 38.03 26.52
N GLN A 65 -8.46 38.82 25.46
CA GLN A 65 -7.27 38.76 24.60
C GLN A 65 -6.24 39.85 24.91
N ILE A 66 -6.66 41.11 24.99
CA ILE A 66 -5.80 42.25 25.34
C ILE A 66 -5.04 42.06 26.67
N PRO A 67 -5.66 41.63 27.79
CA PRO A 67 -4.93 41.44 29.06
C PRO A 67 -3.81 40.39 28.98
N ARG A 68 -3.89 39.41 28.09
CA ARG A 68 -2.82 38.40 27.88
C ARG A 68 -1.54 38.99 27.32
N ASN A 69 -1.64 40.19 26.74
CA ASN A 69 -0.53 40.93 26.16
C ASN A 69 -0.04 42.03 27.13
N ILE A 70 -0.93 42.91 27.60
CA ILE A 70 -0.52 44.06 28.46
C ILE A 70 -0.11 43.67 29.89
N HIS A 71 -0.51 42.48 30.35
CA HIS A 71 -0.23 41.97 31.70
C HIS A 71 0.41 40.58 31.70
N ARG A 72 1.10 40.23 30.61
CA ARG A 72 1.75 38.92 30.41
C ARG A 72 2.51 38.45 31.65
N ASP A 73 2.35 37.16 31.95
CA ASP A 73 2.98 36.48 33.09
C ASP A 73 2.59 37.00 34.48
N THR A 74 1.55 37.84 34.58
CA THR A 74 1.00 38.32 35.86
C THR A 74 -0.45 37.87 36.06
N ALA A 75 -0.91 37.89 37.31
CA ALA A 75 -2.31 37.57 37.64
C ALA A 75 -3.32 38.49 36.93
N LEU A 76 -2.94 39.72 36.59
CA LEU A 76 -3.81 40.69 35.92
C LEU A 76 -4.21 40.24 34.51
N ALA A 77 -3.41 39.38 33.86
CA ALA A 77 -3.74 38.82 32.55
C ALA A 77 -5.05 38.00 32.54
N PHE A 78 -5.49 37.52 33.70
CA PHE A 78 -6.67 36.65 33.86
C PHE A 78 -7.79 37.34 34.67
N ALA A 79 -7.59 38.60 35.10
CA ALA A 79 -8.46 39.26 36.07
C ALA A 79 -9.84 39.63 35.51
N THR A 80 -10.00 39.60 34.19
CA THR A 80 -11.25 39.88 33.48
C THR A 80 -11.89 38.65 32.82
N ASP A 81 -11.32 37.45 33.01
CA ASP A 81 -11.89 36.19 32.50
C ASP A 81 -13.36 35.98 32.95
N PRO A 82 -13.78 36.28 34.20
CA PRO A 82 -15.18 36.15 34.61
C PRO A 82 -16.14 37.06 33.82
N GLN A 83 -15.73 38.30 33.54
CA GLN A 83 -16.49 39.26 32.74
C GLN A 83 -16.62 38.79 31.29
N ALA A 84 -15.52 38.33 30.69
CA ALA A 84 -15.52 37.77 29.34
C ALA A 84 -16.45 36.56 29.24
N ARG A 85 -16.39 35.64 30.21
CA ARG A 85 -17.25 34.46 30.25
C ARG A 85 -18.73 34.82 30.37
N ALA A 86 -19.07 35.78 31.23
CA ALA A 86 -20.46 36.24 31.39
C ALA A 86 -21.00 36.89 30.10
N ALA A 87 -20.18 37.72 29.43
CA ALA A 87 -20.52 38.34 28.16
C ALA A 87 -20.70 37.30 27.04
N ALA A 88 -19.80 36.31 26.95
CA ALA A 88 -19.87 35.22 25.99
C ALA A 88 -21.15 34.39 26.19
N LYS A 89 -21.50 34.06 27.43
CA LYS A 89 -22.74 33.32 27.74
C LYS A 89 -23.98 34.10 27.29
N LYS A 90 -24.05 35.39 27.59
CA LYS A 90 -25.14 36.28 27.14
C LYS A 90 -25.23 36.31 25.60
N ALA A 91 -24.09 36.37 24.91
CA ALA A 91 -24.05 36.35 23.45
C ALA A 91 -24.57 35.05 22.85
N LEU A 92 -24.24 33.90 23.44
CA LEU A 92 -24.76 32.59 23.01
C LEU A 92 -26.27 32.49 23.19
N GLU A 93 -26.79 32.93 24.34
CA GLU A 93 -28.23 32.93 24.63
C GLU A 93 -29.01 33.83 23.67
N ALA A 94 -28.42 34.95 23.26
CA ALA A 94 -29.01 35.90 22.32
C ALA A 94 -28.73 35.57 20.84
N GLY A 95 -27.90 34.56 20.54
CA GLY A 95 -27.49 34.16 19.18
C GLY A 95 -26.61 35.17 18.45
N TRP A 96 -25.95 36.08 19.18
CA TRP A 96 -25.11 37.14 18.61
C TRP A 96 -23.81 36.60 18.00
N ASP A 97 -23.32 35.47 18.50
CA ASP A 97 -22.15 34.78 17.98
C ASP A 97 -22.33 34.33 16.52
N LEU A 98 -23.52 33.83 16.17
CA LEU A 98 -23.80 33.32 14.82
C LEU A 98 -23.80 34.40 13.74
N ALA A 99 -24.06 35.66 14.13
CA ALA A 99 -24.01 36.81 13.23
C ALA A 99 -22.59 37.32 12.97
N ALA A 100 -21.58 36.87 13.73
CA ALA A 100 -20.19 37.14 13.43
C ALA A 100 -19.68 36.21 12.30
N PRO A 101 -18.76 36.68 11.44
CA PRO A 101 -18.01 35.83 10.51
C PRO A 101 -17.26 34.71 11.25
N GLU A 102 -17.14 33.54 10.62
CA GLU A 102 -16.53 32.35 11.26
C GLU A 102 -15.19 32.62 11.95
N PRO A 103 -14.17 33.26 11.32
CA PRO A 103 -12.90 33.52 11.99
C PRO A 103 -13.03 34.39 13.25
N GLU A 104 -14.10 35.17 13.39
CA GLU A 104 -14.33 36.03 14.56
C GLU A 104 -15.16 35.32 15.63
N ARG A 105 -15.95 34.31 15.25
CA ARG A 105 -16.77 33.52 16.19
C ARG A 105 -15.95 32.87 17.28
N GLN A 106 -14.70 32.51 17.00
CA GLN A 106 -13.81 31.90 17.99
C GLN A 106 -13.70 32.74 19.27
N PHE A 107 -13.70 34.07 19.19
CA PHE A 107 -13.60 34.95 20.35
C PHE A 107 -14.84 34.91 21.25
N PHE A 108 -15.99 34.46 20.74
CA PHE A 108 -17.18 34.15 21.56
C PHE A 108 -17.06 32.83 22.31
N TYR A 109 -16.16 31.93 21.89
CA TYR A 109 -16.04 30.58 22.44
C TYR A 109 -14.79 30.42 23.31
N MET A 110 -13.71 31.14 23.01
CA MET A 110 -12.45 31.13 23.76
C MET A 110 -12.61 31.44 25.26
N PRO A 111 -13.51 32.33 25.73
CA PRO A 111 -13.72 32.53 27.17
C PRO A 111 -14.12 31.25 27.92
N PHE A 112 -14.81 30.30 27.26
CA PHE A 112 -15.11 28.99 27.82
C PHE A 112 -13.89 28.05 27.74
N GLU A 113 -13.11 28.12 26.66
CA GLU A 113 -11.84 27.39 26.51
C GLU A 113 -10.79 27.81 27.56
N HIS A 114 -10.78 29.09 27.94
CA HIS A 114 -9.87 29.66 28.92
C HIS A 114 -10.30 29.43 30.37
N SER A 115 -11.51 28.91 30.59
CA SER A 115 -12.07 28.64 31.91
C SER A 115 -11.46 27.38 32.55
N GLU A 116 -11.28 27.39 33.86
CA GLU A 116 -10.88 26.18 34.62
C GLU A 116 -12.10 25.33 35.03
N ASP A 117 -13.28 25.60 34.47
CA ASP A 117 -14.54 24.86 34.71
C ASP A 117 -14.74 23.73 33.68
N PRO A 118 -14.90 22.46 34.08
CA PRO A 118 -15.11 21.34 33.17
C PRO A 118 -16.35 21.47 32.26
N ALA A 119 -17.43 22.12 32.70
CA ALA A 119 -18.62 22.33 31.88
C ALA A 119 -18.38 23.37 30.78
N ASP A 120 -17.63 24.43 31.09
CA ASP A 120 -17.19 25.42 30.09
C ASP A 120 -16.28 24.75 29.05
N GLN A 121 -15.36 23.87 29.47
CA GLN A 121 -14.49 23.12 28.56
C GLN A 121 -15.30 22.26 27.57
N ALA A 122 -16.30 21.53 28.08
CA ALA A 122 -17.18 20.72 27.23
C ALA A 122 -17.99 21.58 26.24
N LEU A 123 -18.48 22.74 26.70
CA LEU A 123 -19.19 23.70 25.86
C LEU A 123 -18.29 24.28 24.77
N SER A 124 -17.06 24.66 25.10
CA SER A 124 -16.08 25.18 24.14
C SER A 124 -15.78 24.17 23.02
N VAL A 125 -15.50 22.92 23.39
CA VAL A 125 -15.25 21.85 22.41
C VAL A 125 -16.44 21.66 21.46
N ALA A 126 -17.66 21.66 21.99
CA ALA A 126 -18.87 21.54 21.16
C ALA A 126 -19.02 22.73 20.20
N LEU A 127 -18.92 23.96 20.70
CA LEU A 127 -19.10 25.18 19.90
C LEU A 127 -18.03 25.32 18.81
N LEU A 128 -16.75 25.10 19.13
CA LEU A 128 -15.65 25.19 18.16
C LEU A 128 -15.70 24.04 17.14
N THR A 129 -16.22 22.86 17.50
CA THR A 129 -16.42 21.76 16.55
C THR A 129 -17.60 22.04 15.61
N GLU A 130 -18.72 22.55 16.12
CA GLU A 130 -19.97 22.67 15.36
C GLU A 130 -20.09 23.99 14.58
N ARG A 131 -19.66 25.10 15.18
CA ARG A 131 -19.92 26.47 14.68
C ARG A 131 -18.71 27.12 14.00
N LEU A 132 -17.56 26.43 14.01
CA LEU A 132 -16.31 26.84 13.37
C LEU A 132 -15.71 25.71 12.51
N ALA A 133 -16.53 25.04 11.71
CA ALA A 133 -16.10 23.88 10.92
C ALA A 133 -15.04 24.18 9.84
N SER A 134 -14.86 25.44 9.45
CA SER A 134 -13.82 25.86 8.51
C SER A 134 -12.40 25.82 9.09
N ASP A 135 -12.27 25.76 10.41
CA ASP A 135 -10.98 25.71 11.11
C ASP A 135 -10.94 24.56 12.14
N PRO A 136 -10.63 23.32 11.70
CA PRO A 136 -10.59 22.17 12.59
C PRO A 136 -9.44 22.21 13.62
N GLU A 137 -8.46 23.12 13.44
CA GLU A 137 -7.34 23.29 14.38
C GLU A 137 -7.83 23.89 15.70
N MET A 138 -8.82 24.79 15.65
CA MET A 138 -9.42 25.35 16.86
C MET A 138 -10.13 24.30 17.73
N ALA A 139 -10.83 23.34 17.12
CA ALA A 139 -11.45 22.24 17.85
C ALA A 139 -10.41 21.29 18.48
N LEU A 140 -9.24 21.13 17.85
CA LEU A 140 -8.12 20.37 18.41
C LEU A 140 -7.57 21.04 19.67
N HIS A 141 -7.36 22.37 19.62
CA HIS A 141 -6.89 23.16 20.75
C HIS A 141 -7.88 23.13 21.92
N ALA A 142 -9.18 23.25 21.67
CA ALA A 142 -10.20 23.12 22.70
C ALA A 142 -10.18 21.76 23.40
N ARG A 143 -9.96 20.67 22.65
CA ARG A 143 -9.80 19.32 23.24
C ARG A 143 -8.53 19.20 24.08
N ALA A 144 -7.44 19.85 23.67
CA ALA A 144 -6.21 19.89 24.46
C ALA A 144 -6.45 20.61 25.80
N HIS A 145 -7.13 21.75 25.79
CA HIS A 145 -7.52 22.46 27.01
C HIS A 145 -8.44 21.61 27.90
N GLN A 146 -9.44 20.95 27.32
CA GLN A 146 -10.34 20.05 28.05
C GLN A 146 -9.59 18.91 28.73
N GLU A 147 -8.62 18.28 28.07
CA GLU A 147 -7.82 17.19 28.66
C GLU A 147 -6.95 17.68 29.82
N ILE A 148 -6.37 18.87 29.69
CA ILE A 148 -5.57 19.49 30.76
C ILE A 148 -6.46 19.77 31.98
N ILE A 149 -7.64 20.38 31.79
CA ILE A 149 -8.58 20.63 32.88
C ILE A 149 -9.13 19.35 33.48
N ALA A 150 -9.45 18.34 32.66
CA ALA A 150 -9.92 17.05 33.16
C ALA A 150 -8.85 16.35 34.03
N ARG A 151 -7.57 16.51 33.69
CA ARG A 151 -6.45 15.90 34.41
C ARG A 151 -6.06 16.66 35.68
N TYR A 152 -5.91 17.97 35.59
CA TYR A 152 -5.33 18.78 36.68
C TYR A 152 -6.35 19.65 37.41
N GLY A 153 -7.58 19.78 36.88
CA GLY A 153 -8.62 20.67 37.40
C GLY A 153 -8.37 22.16 37.17
N ARG A 154 -7.24 22.52 36.54
CA ARG A 154 -6.76 23.89 36.29
C ARG A 154 -5.67 23.90 35.23
N PHE A 155 -5.22 25.08 34.79
CA PHE A 155 -4.08 25.21 33.87
C PHE A 155 -2.76 25.31 34.63
N PRO A 156 -1.88 24.27 34.61
CA PRO A 156 -0.63 24.31 35.36
C PRO A 156 0.31 25.45 34.94
N THR A 157 0.24 25.86 33.67
CA THR A 157 1.02 26.97 33.10
C THR A 157 0.67 28.33 33.71
N ARG A 158 -0.52 28.49 34.34
CA ARG A 158 -0.93 29.72 35.00
C ARG A 158 -0.48 29.81 36.46
N ASN A 159 0.03 28.72 37.04
CA ASN A 159 0.32 28.66 38.48
C ASN A 159 1.30 29.74 38.93
N GLN A 160 2.39 29.96 38.19
CA GLN A 160 3.38 30.98 38.52
C GLN A 160 2.78 32.40 38.52
N ALA A 161 2.06 32.77 37.46
CA ALA A 161 1.44 34.09 37.32
C ALA A 161 0.37 34.35 38.39
N LEU A 162 -0.34 33.30 38.82
CA LEU A 162 -1.40 33.36 39.83
C LEU A 162 -0.89 33.11 41.27
N GLY A 163 0.42 32.96 41.48
CA GLY A 163 1.00 32.71 42.81
C GLY A 163 0.60 31.37 43.44
N ARG A 164 0.23 30.38 42.62
CA ARG A 164 -0.16 29.02 43.05
C ARG A 164 1.06 28.11 43.08
N SER A 165 1.12 27.17 44.03
CA SER A 165 2.12 26.10 44.04
C SER A 165 1.77 24.98 43.05
N SER A 166 2.72 24.57 42.22
CA SER A 166 2.58 23.39 41.35
C SER A 166 2.86 22.10 42.11
N SER A 167 2.04 21.08 41.90
CA SER A 167 2.29 19.71 42.32
C SER A 167 3.45 19.07 41.51
N PRO A 168 4.02 17.94 41.98
CA PRO A 168 5.05 17.22 41.22
C PRO A 168 4.60 16.82 39.80
N GLU A 169 3.36 16.35 39.66
CA GLU A 169 2.79 15.95 38.36
C GLU A 169 2.62 17.16 37.42
N GLU A 170 2.19 18.31 37.96
CA GLU A 170 2.09 19.56 37.20
C GLU A 170 3.48 20.07 36.75
N ALA A 171 4.51 19.91 37.59
CA ALA A 171 5.88 20.30 37.26
C ALA A 171 6.49 19.40 36.18
N GLU A 172 6.24 18.08 36.25
CA GLU A 172 6.64 17.11 35.24
C GLU A 172 5.97 17.39 33.90
N TYR A 173 4.64 17.62 33.91
CA TYR A 173 3.89 18.03 32.72
C TYR A 173 4.47 19.27 32.03
N ILE A 174 4.84 20.29 32.80
CA ILE A 174 5.47 21.49 32.24
C ILE A 174 6.85 21.15 31.65
N ALA A 175 7.64 20.30 32.32
CA ALA A 175 8.95 19.87 31.84
C ALA A 175 8.88 19.05 30.54
N GLU A 176 7.80 18.29 30.34
CA GLU A 176 7.55 17.48 29.13
C GLU A 176 7.04 18.29 27.93
N GLY A 177 6.96 19.62 28.04
CA GLY A 177 6.50 20.51 26.97
C GLY A 177 5.04 20.95 27.10
N GLY A 178 4.36 20.58 28.19
CA GLY A 178 3.08 21.13 28.60
C GLY A 178 1.99 21.07 27.51
N TYR A 179 1.35 22.21 27.26
CA TYR A 179 0.26 22.32 26.30
C TYR A 179 0.66 21.88 24.88
N ALA A 180 1.86 22.23 24.44
CA ALA A 180 2.35 21.88 23.10
C ALA A 180 2.47 20.36 22.92
N ALA A 181 2.91 19.64 23.95
CA ALA A 181 2.98 18.18 23.92
C ALA A 181 1.60 17.52 23.84
N VAL A 182 0.59 18.09 24.52
CA VAL A 182 -0.80 17.60 24.46
C VAL A 182 -1.36 17.78 23.04
N VAL A 183 -1.19 18.96 22.44
CA VAL A 183 -1.61 19.24 21.06
C VAL A 183 -0.92 18.29 20.09
N GLN A 184 0.40 18.13 20.18
CA GLN A 184 1.16 17.22 19.32
C GLN A 184 0.66 15.77 19.40
N ARG A 185 0.37 15.28 20.61
CA ARG A 185 -0.19 13.92 20.80
C ARG A 185 -1.58 13.79 20.20
N LEU A 186 -2.46 14.77 20.38
CA LEU A 186 -3.81 14.76 19.81
C LEU A 186 -3.78 14.84 18.27
N THR A 187 -2.84 15.57 17.69
CA THR A 187 -2.59 15.58 16.25
C THR A 187 -2.19 14.19 15.75
N MET A 188 -1.31 13.47 16.45
CA MET A 188 -0.95 12.10 16.08
C MET A 188 -2.10 11.09 16.27
N ALA A 189 -2.90 11.25 17.32
CA ALA A 189 -4.09 10.41 17.55
C ALA A 189 -5.15 10.56 16.44
N SER A 190 -5.20 11.71 15.77
CA SER A 190 -6.08 11.96 14.62
C SER A 190 -5.77 11.07 13.40
N GLN A 191 -4.57 10.47 13.34
CA GLN A 191 -4.13 9.53 12.31
C GLN A 191 -4.07 8.06 12.78
N SER A 192 -4.99 7.68 13.68
CA SER A 192 -5.20 6.29 14.09
C SER A 192 -6.10 5.52 13.10
N PHE A 193 -5.79 4.25 12.88
CA PHE A 193 -6.51 3.32 12.01
C PHE A 193 -6.74 2.00 12.74
N ASP A 194 -7.74 1.23 12.31
CA ASP A 194 -7.87 -0.15 12.79
C ASP A 194 -6.83 -1.05 12.09
N VAL A 195 -6.63 -0.81 10.79
CA VAL A 195 -5.70 -1.56 9.95
C VAL A 195 -4.85 -0.63 9.10
N ILE A 196 -3.53 -0.81 9.16
CA ILE A 196 -2.58 -0.25 8.18
C ILE A 196 -2.06 -1.39 7.29
N VAL A 197 -2.14 -1.20 5.98
CA VAL A 197 -1.57 -2.13 4.99
C VAL A 197 -0.35 -1.50 4.34
N ILE A 198 0.80 -2.17 4.39
CA ILE A 198 2.06 -1.68 3.79
C ILE A 198 2.32 -2.41 2.48
N GLY A 199 2.18 -1.69 1.35
CA GLY A 199 2.30 -2.19 -0.01
C GLY A 199 0.93 -2.38 -0.67
N ALA A 200 0.75 -1.86 -1.89
CA ALA A 200 -0.51 -1.90 -2.62
C ALA A 200 -0.51 -2.88 -3.81
N GLY A 201 0.22 -4.00 -3.70
CA GLY A 201 0.11 -5.13 -4.63
C GLY A 201 -1.21 -5.91 -4.49
N PRO A 202 -1.42 -6.99 -5.28
CA PRO A 202 -2.64 -7.82 -5.24
C PRO A 202 -3.08 -8.28 -3.85
N GLY A 203 -2.16 -8.61 -2.95
CA GLY A 203 -2.52 -8.91 -1.56
C GLY A 203 -2.95 -7.67 -0.79
N GLY A 204 -2.16 -6.60 -0.86
CA GLY A 204 -2.37 -5.40 -0.06
C GLY A 204 -3.66 -4.64 -0.40
N TYR A 205 -3.90 -4.31 -1.67
CA TYR A 205 -5.12 -3.55 -2.00
C TYR A 205 -6.40 -4.38 -1.80
N VAL A 206 -6.34 -5.70 -1.97
CA VAL A 206 -7.48 -6.59 -1.68
C VAL A 206 -7.73 -6.67 -0.18
N ALA A 207 -6.68 -6.81 0.64
CA ALA A 207 -6.78 -6.78 2.09
C ALA A 207 -7.41 -5.48 2.58
N ALA A 208 -6.93 -4.33 2.06
CA ALA A 208 -7.44 -3.02 2.46
C ALA A 208 -8.93 -2.83 2.10
N ILE A 209 -9.33 -3.23 0.88
CA ILE A 209 -10.73 -3.21 0.46
C ILE A 209 -11.57 -4.12 1.36
N ARG A 210 -11.12 -5.36 1.62
CA ARG A 210 -11.86 -6.31 2.43
C ARG A 210 -12.02 -5.82 3.87
N ALA A 211 -10.96 -5.30 4.48
CA ALA A 211 -11.00 -4.72 5.82
C ALA A 211 -12.00 -3.55 5.91
N SER A 212 -12.00 -2.65 4.92
CA SER A 212 -12.98 -1.56 4.84
C SER A 212 -14.42 -2.09 4.68
N GLN A 213 -14.65 -3.11 3.84
CA GLN A 213 -15.97 -3.74 3.70
C GLN A 213 -16.47 -4.37 5.02
N LEU A 214 -15.56 -4.75 5.91
CA LEU A 214 -15.85 -5.29 7.24
C LEU A 214 -16.02 -4.19 8.30
N GLY A 215 -16.02 -2.91 7.90
CA GLY A 215 -16.30 -1.77 8.79
C GLY A 215 -15.07 -1.18 9.47
N LEU A 216 -13.86 -1.63 9.15
CA LEU A 216 -12.62 -1.14 9.73
C LEU A 216 -12.17 0.17 9.07
N LYS A 217 -11.56 1.07 9.84
CA LYS A 217 -10.86 2.26 9.34
C LYS A 217 -9.48 1.85 8.82
N VAL A 218 -9.27 1.99 7.52
CA VAL A 218 -8.09 1.44 6.84
C VAL A 218 -7.22 2.52 6.21
N ALA A 219 -5.91 2.39 6.40
CA ALA A 219 -4.90 3.06 5.61
C ALA A 219 -4.11 2.05 4.77
N ILE A 220 -3.70 2.45 3.57
CA ILE A 220 -2.75 1.72 2.73
C ILE A 220 -1.60 2.63 2.34
N ILE A 221 -0.38 2.10 2.42
CA ILE A 221 0.84 2.84 2.06
C ILE A 221 1.48 2.20 0.83
N GLU A 222 1.82 3.02 -0.16
CA GLU A 222 2.47 2.58 -1.40
C GLU A 222 3.55 3.59 -1.81
N ARG A 223 4.72 3.11 -2.20
CA ARG A 223 5.86 3.99 -2.54
C ARG A 223 5.95 4.33 -4.03
N GLU A 224 5.38 3.51 -4.91
CA GLU A 224 5.53 3.63 -6.36
C GLU A 224 4.16 3.78 -7.04
N ASN A 225 3.43 2.68 -7.23
CA ASN A 225 2.18 2.65 -7.99
C ASN A 225 1.18 1.68 -7.36
N LEU A 226 -0.07 2.10 -7.21
CA LEU A 226 -1.16 1.20 -6.79
C LEU A 226 -1.30 0.02 -7.75
N GLY A 227 -1.54 -1.17 -7.20
CA GLY A 227 -1.56 -2.45 -7.90
C GLY A 227 -0.24 -3.21 -7.89
N GLY A 228 0.84 -2.59 -7.39
CA GLY A 228 2.15 -3.20 -7.21
C GLY A 228 2.72 -3.81 -8.50
N ILE A 229 3.58 -4.82 -8.35
CA ILE A 229 4.29 -5.43 -9.49
C ILE A 229 3.32 -6.10 -10.47
N CYS A 230 2.41 -6.96 -10.01
CA CYS A 230 1.57 -7.75 -10.91
C CYS A 230 0.78 -6.88 -11.92
N LEU A 231 0.28 -5.73 -11.47
CA LEU A 231 -0.49 -4.82 -12.32
C LEU A 231 0.40 -3.94 -13.20
N ASN A 232 1.48 -3.38 -12.63
CA ASN A 232 2.27 -2.34 -13.29
C ASN A 232 3.45 -2.90 -14.08
N TRP A 233 3.99 -4.04 -13.69
CA TRP A 233 5.29 -4.53 -14.16
C TRP A 233 5.39 -6.07 -14.25
N GLY A 234 4.29 -6.80 -14.11
CA GLY A 234 4.29 -8.26 -14.06
C GLY A 234 3.17 -8.85 -14.89
N CYS A 235 2.25 -9.56 -14.23
CA CYS A 235 1.17 -10.34 -14.84
C CYS A 235 0.49 -9.60 -16.00
N ILE A 236 -0.13 -8.44 -15.74
CA ILE A 236 -0.98 -7.76 -16.72
C ILE A 236 -0.23 -7.34 -17.97
N PRO A 237 0.88 -6.57 -17.88
CA PRO A 237 1.60 -6.15 -19.07
C PRO A 237 2.23 -7.33 -19.84
N THR A 238 2.70 -8.38 -19.14
CA THR A 238 3.24 -9.58 -19.82
C THR A 238 2.14 -10.32 -20.59
N LYS A 239 0.95 -10.51 -19.98
CA LYS A 239 -0.18 -11.20 -20.64
C LYS A 239 -0.72 -10.39 -21.81
N ALA A 240 -0.70 -9.05 -21.73
CA ALA A 240 -1.04 -8.20 -22.86
C ALA A 240 -0.05 -8.39 -24.05
N MET A 241 1.26 -8.49 -23.77
CA MET A 241 2.28 -8.75 -24.79
C MET A 241 2.14 -10.15 -25.40
N LEU A 242 1.97 -11.18 -24.57
CA LEU A 242 1.74 -12.56 -25.03
C LEU A 242 0.53 -12.66 -25.94
N ARG A 243 -0.58 -11.97 -25.62
CA ARG A 243 -1.76 -11.94 -26.50
C ARG A 243 -1.47 -11.29 -27.86
N SER A 244 -0.63 -10.25 -27.90
CA SER A 244 -0.19 -9.68 -29.18
C SER A 244 0.65 -10.67 -30.00
N ALA A 245 1.54 -11.42 -29.35
CA ALA A 245 2.33 -12.47 -29.99
C ALA A 245 1.47 -13.64 -30.49
N GLU A 246 0.46 -14.05 -29.73
CA GLU A 246 -0.50 -15.09 -30.12
C GLU A 246 -1.29 -14.68 -31.38
N VAL A 247 -1.77 -13.44 -31.44
CA VAL A 247 -2.44 -12.92 -32.65
C VAL A 247 -1.48 -12.92 -33.85
N TYR A 248 -0.23 -12.50 -33.66
CA TYR A 248 0.80 -12.53 -34.70
C TYR A 248 1.06 -13.97 -35.21
N HIS A 249 1.14 -14.93 -34.30
CA HIS A 249 1.26 -16.36 -34.63
C HIS A 249 0.07 -16.88 -35.45
N LEU A 250 -1.15 -16.53 -35.05
CA LEU A 250 -2.36 -16.90 -35.79
C LEU A 250 -2.40 -16.30 -37.20
N MET A 251 -1.89 -15.08 -37.39
CA MET A 251 -1.79 -14.47 -38.73
C MET A 251 -0.88 -15.30 -39.66
N HIS A 252 0.22 -15.85 -39.15
CA HIS A 252 1.09 -16.75 -39.93
C HIS A 252 0.43 -18.11 -40.23
N ARG A 253 -0.50 -18.54 -39.39
CA ARG A 253 -1.27 -19.77 -39.54
C ARG A 253 -2.61 -19.59 -40.26
N ALA A 254 -2.90 -18.40 -40.79
CA ALA A 254 -4.18 -18.07 -41.43
C ALA A 254 -4.64 -19.12 -42.47
N LYS A 255 -3.70 -19.68 -43.24
CA LYS A 255 -3.98 -20.71 -44.26
C LYS A 255 -4.58 -21.99 -43.69
N GLU A 256 -4.23 -22.36 -42.45
CA GLU A 256 -4.81 -23.52 -41.76
C GLU A 256 -6.32 -23.35 -41.53
N PHE A 257 -6.78 -22.11 -41.48
CA PHE A 257 -8.19 -21.73 -41.30
C PHE A 257 -8.88 -21.33 -42.61
N GLY A 258 -8.24 -21.58 -43.77
CA GLY A 258 -8.76 -21.16 -45.08
C GLY A 258 -8.73 -19.66 -45.33
N LEU A 259 -7.93 -18.91 -44.56
CA LEU A 259 -7.76 -17.46 -44.68
C LEU A 259 -6.42 -17.13 -45.37
N ALA A 260 -6.33 -15.93 -45.93
CA ALA A 260 -5.09 -15.41 -46.50
C ALA A 260 -4.64 -14.15 -45.74
N ALA A 261 -3.37 -14.12 -45.35
CA ALA A 261 -2.69 -12.95 -44.79
C ALA A 261 -1.35 -12.76 -45.50
N THR A 262 -1.13 -11.59 -46.08
CA THR A 262 0.11 -11.24 -46.82
C THR A 262 0.79 -10.05 -46.15
N GLY A 263 2.12 -10.04 -46.09
CA GLY A 263 2.87 -8.93 -45.49
C GLY A 263 2.71 -8.84 -43.96
N VAL A 264 2.56 -9.97 -43.27
CA VAL A 264 2.41 -10.03 -41.81
C VAL A 264 3.66 -9.44 -41.14
N ALA A 265 3.47 -8.36 -40.38
CA ALA A 265 4.52 -7.62 -39.68
C ALA A 265 4.02 -7.18 -38.30
N PHE A 266 4.94 -6.73 -37.44
CA PHE A 266 4.64 -6.18 -36.12
C PHE A 266 5.39 -4.88 -35.87
N ASP A 267 4.85 -4.05 -34.98
CA ASP A 267 5.48 -2.84 -34.45
C ASP A 267 5.71 -3.04 -32.94
N LEU A 268 6.96 -3.26 -32.54
CA LEU A 268 7.32 -3.53 -31.15
C LEU A 268 6.98 -2.34 -30.22
N PRO A 269 7.35 -1.08 -30.54
CA PRO A 269 6.87 0.09 -29.81
C PRO A 269 5.35 0.12 -29.60
N ALA A 270 4.56 -0.20 -30.63
CA ALA A 270 3.09 -0.23 -30.50
C ALA A 270 2.59 -1.38 -29.60
N VAL A 271 3.21 -2.55 -29.67
CA VAL A 271 2.91 -3.69 -28.76
C VAL A 271 3.20 -3.33 -27.31
N VAL A 272 4.36 -2.73 -27.04
CA VAL A 272 4.75 -2.25 -25.71
C VAL A 272 3.77 -1.16 -25.25
N ALA A 273 3.47 -0.18 -26.10
CA ALA A 273 2.53 0.90 -25.76
C ALA A 273 1.14 0.37 -25.40
N ARG A 274 0.61 -0.61 -26.14
CA ARG A 274 -0.65 -1.30 -25.80
C ARG A 274 -0.56 -1.97 -24.43
N SER A 275 0.51 -2.71 -24.16
CA SER A 275 0.73 -3.36 -22.86
C SER A 275 0.75 -2.36 -21.70
N ARG A 276 1.46 -1.23 -21.85
CA ARG A 276 1.47 -0.14 -20.86
C ARG A 276 0.10 0.51 -20.70
N GLY A 277 -0.65 0.68 -21.79
CA GLY A 277 -2.01 1.22 -21.78
C GLY A 277 -2.97 0.36 -20.94
N VAL A 278 -2.93 -0.96 -21.12
CA VAL A 278 -3.74 -1.92 -20.33
C VAL A 278 -3.38 -1.84 -18.84
N ALA A 279 -2.08 -1.83 -18.51
CA ALA A 279 -1.63 -1.69 -17.13
C ALA A 279 -2.09 -0.37 -16.50
N LYS A 280 -1.98 0.75 -17.22
CA LYS A 280 -2.43 2.07 -16.77
C LYS A 280 -3.94 2.11 -16.51
N GLN A 281 -4.74 1.52 -17.40
CA GLN A 281 -6.20 1.47 -17.27
C GLN A 281 -6.59 0.77 -15.97
N LEU A 282 -6.02 -0.40 -15.71
CA LEU A 282 -6.35 -1.16 -14.51
C LEU A 282 -5.78 -0.50 -13.24
N SER A 283 -4.56 0.04 -13.28
CA SER A 283 -3.99 0.80 -12.15
C SER A 283 -4.86 1.99 -11.74
N SER A 284 -5.39 2.73 -12.73
CA SER A 284 -6.32 3.84 -12.47
C SER A 284 -7.60 3.36 -11.78
N GLY A 285 -8.08 2.16 -12.13
CA GLY A 285 -9.20 1.50 -11.47
C GLY A 285 -8.97 1.23 -9.99
N ILE A 286 -7.75 0.88 -9.58
CA ILE A 286 -7.43 0.67 -8.15
C ILE A 286 -7.58 1.97 -7.36
N GLY A 287 -7.12 3.10 -7.89
CA GLY A 287 -7.30 4.40 -7.24
C GLY A 287 -8.78 4.77 -7.03
N HIS A 288 -9.64 4.42 -7.99
CA HIS A 288 -11.09 4.57 -7.84
C HIS A 288 -11.65 3.64 -6.74
N LEU A 289 -11.19 2.38 -6.69
CA LEU A 289 -11.62 1.44 -5.66
C LEU A 289 -11.22 1.88 -4.25
N MET A 290 -10.01 2.43 -4.05
CA MET A 290 -9.59 2.96 -2.74
C MET A 290 -10.55 4.07 -2.27
N LYS A 291 -10.89 5.01 -3.16
CA LYS A 291 -11.85 6.08 -2.87
C LYS A 291 -13.25 5.54 -2.58
N LYS A 292 -13.75 4.62 -3.41
CA LYS A 292 -15.06 3.98 -3.24
C LYS A 292 -15.19 3.30 -1.88
N HIS A 293 -14.12 2.64 -1.44
CA HIS A 293 -14.05 1.95 -0.16
C HIS A 293 -13.49 2.81 0.98
N LYS A 294 -13.39 4.14 0.82
CA LYS A 294 -12.92 5.05 1.88
C LYS A 294 -11.59 4.63 2.52
N VAL A 295 -10.71 3.97 1.75
CA VAL A 295 -9.36 3.61 2.21
C VAL A 295 -8.47 4.84 2.04
N THR A 296 -7.83 5.28 3.12
CA THR A 296 -6.86 6.39 3.06
C THR A 296 -5.57 5.89 2.43
N VAL A 297 -5.10 6.58 1.39
CA VAL A 297 -3.87 6.20 0.67
C VAL A 297 -2.76 7.17 1.05
N PHE A 298 -1.65 6.63 1.55
CA PHE A 298 -0.42 7.37 1.78
C PHE A 298 0.62 6.97 0.72
N MET A 299 1.09 7.94 -0.05
CA MET A 299 2.17 7.71 -1.01
C MET A 299 3.50 7.99 -0.33
N GLY A 300 4.31 6.95 -0.13
CA GLY A 300 5.58 7.06 0.58
C GLY A 300 6.19 5.72 0.96
N THR A 301 7.36 5.79 1.58
CA THR A 301 8.06 4.60 2.10
C THR A 301 7.75 4.41 3.57
N ALA A 302 7.20 3.26 3.93
CA ALA A 302 6.85 2.93 5.31
C ALA A 302 8.02 2.29 6.07
N THR A 303 8.08 2.53 7.37
CA THR A 303 8.83 1.74 8.36
C THR A 303 7.93 1.46 9.57
N ILE A 304 8.23 0.40 10.33
CA ILE A 304 7.49 0.02 11.54
C ILE A 304 8.43 0.21 12.74
N PRO A 305 8.56 1.44 13.27
CA PRO A 305 9.53 1.74 14.34
C PRO A 305 9.20 1.05 15.66
N ALA A 306 7.93 0.71 15.90
CA ALA A 306 7.47 0.00 17.09
C ALA A 306 6.14 -0.69 16.81
N LYS A 307 5.73 -1.61 17.70
CA LYS A 307 4.43 -2.28 17.63
C LYS A 307 3.29 -1.26 17.48
N GLY A 308 2.44 -1.46 16.47
CA GLY A 308 1.28 -0.60 16.20
C GLY A 308 1.61 0.82 15.69
N ARG A 309 2.88 1.13 15.39
CA ARG A 309 3.31 2.42 14.85
C ARG A 309 3.89 2.26 13.46
N VAL A 310 3.54 3.16 12.55
CA VAL A 310 4.07 3.19 11.18
C VAL A 310 4.52 4.62 10.87
N SER A 311 5.75 4.77 10.40
CA SER A 311 6.28 6.04 9.90
C SER A 311 6.31 6.00 8.38
N VAL A 312 5.77 7.02 7.72
CA VAL A 312 5.69 7.12 6.26
C VAL A 312 6.50 8.32 5.79
N ALA A 313 7.62 8.08 5.13
CA ALA A 313 8.36 9.12 4.44
C ALA A 313 7.66 9.46 3.12
N THR A 314 7.02 10.63 3.07
CA THR A 314 6.35 11.17 1.88
C THR A 314 7.18 12.30 1.26
N ASP A 315 6.82 12.73 0.05
CA ASP A 315 7.42 13.92 -0.59
C ASP A 315 7.17 15.22 0.19
N LYS A 316 6.22 15.22 1.13
CA LYS A 316 5.85 16.37 1.98
C LYS A 316 6.46 16.31 3.38
N GLY A 317 7.20 15.26 3.71
CA GLY A 317 7.74 15.00 5.04
C GLY A 317 7.31 13.66 5.62
N ALA A 318 7.72 13.38 6.86
CA ALA A 318 7.36 12.15 7.56
C ALA A 318 5.97 12.28 8.20
N GLU A 319 5.14 11.25 8.01
CA GLU A 319 3.84 11.10 8.67
C GLU A 319 3.89 9.93 9.65
N GLU A 320 3.45 10.16 10.89
CA GLU A 320 3.38 9.13 11.93
C GLU A 320 1.95 8.64 12.07
N LEU A 321 1.75 7.33 11.86
CA LEU A 321 0.47 6.65 11.89
C LEU A 321 0.45 5.61 13.01
N THR A 322 -0.75 5.32 13.51
CA THR A 322 -0.96 4.23 14.48
C THR A 322 -2.05 3.28 14.02
N ALA A 323 -1.91 1.99 14.34
CA ALA A 323 -2.96 1.02 14.14
C ALA A 323 -2.94 -0.17 15.10
N THR A 324 -4.12 -0.74 15.34
CA THR A 324 -4.29 -1.97 16.10
C THR A 324 -3.69 -3.18 15.36
N SER A 325 -3.81 -3.21 14.03
CA SER A 325 -3.23 -4.25 13.19
C SER A 325 -2.50 -3.69 11.97
N ILE A 326 -1.41 -4.34 11.59
CA ILE A 326 -0.58 -4.02 10.44
C ILE A 326 -0.49 -5.27 9.54
N ILE A 327 -0.81 -5.10 8.25
CA ILE A 327 -0.64 -6.14 7.23
C ILE A 327 0.54 -5.74 6.32
N LEU A 328 1.62 -6.49 6.40
CA LEU A 328 2.79 -6.30 5.57
C LEU A 328 2.62 -7.03 4.22
N ALA A 329 2.54 -6.26 3.14
CA ALA A 329 2.35 -6.73 1.77
C ALA A 329 3.37 -6.08 0.80
N SER A 330 4.61 -5.89 1.25
CA SER A 330 5.69 -5.23 0.49
C SER A 330 6.18 -6.03 -0.73
N GLY A 331 5.72 -7.28 -0.87
CA GLY A 331 5.99 -8.14 -2.02
C GLY A 331 7.46 -8.57 -2.13
N ALA A 332 7.90 -8.83 -3.36
CA ALA A 332 9.25 -9.27 -3.68
C ALA A 332 9.83 -8.47 -4.84
N ARG A 333 11.11 -8.71 -5.17
CA ARG A 333 11.82 -8.15 -6.33
C ARG A 333 12.61 -9.24 -7.03
N ALA A 334 13.07 -8.97 -8.26
CA ALA A 334 13.91 -9.92 -8.99
C ALA A 334 15.19 -10.21 -8.20
N ARG A 335 15.58 -11.48 -8.17
CA ARG A 335 16.87 -11.87 -7.60
C ARG A 335 17.98 -11.45 -8.56
N GLU A 336 19.00 -10.82 -8.02
CA GLU A 336 20.25 -10.53 -8.72
C GLU A 336 21.33 -11.51 -8.27
N LEU A 337 22.13 -11.99 -9.22
CA LEU A 337 23.29 -12.84 -8.95
C LEU A 337 24.55 -12.04 -9.31
N PRO A 338 25.61 -12.10 -8.48
CA PRO A 338 26.86 -11.42 -8.77
C PRO A 338 27.38 -11.71 -10.18
N GLY A 339 27.65 -10.65 -10.95
CA GLY A 339 28.10 -10.71 -12.34
C GLY A 339 26.98 -10.84 -13.40
N LEU A 340 25.75 -11.16 -12.99
CA LEU A 340 24.58 -11.34 -13.86
C LEU A 340 23.50 -10.26 -13.63
N GLU A 341 23.85 -9.16 -12.97
CA GLU A 341 22.94 -8.06 -12.63
C GLU A 341 22.40 -7.40 -13.89
N ALA A 342 21.15 -6.94 -13.85
CA ALA A 342 20.55 -6.25 -14.99
C ALA A 342 21.17 -4.85 -15.16
N ASP A 343 21.58 -4.50 -16.37
CA ASP A 343 22.07 -3.16 -16.72
C ASP A 343 21.05 -2.32 -17.52
N GLY A 344 19.93 -2.93 -17.91
CA GLY A 344 18.87 -2.25 -18.65
C GLY A 344 19.13 -2.06 -20.14
N ASP A 345 20.26 -2.55 -20.66
CA ASP A 345 20.59 -2.53 -22.08
C ASP A 345 20.92 -3.91 -22.64
N LEU A 346 21.99 -4.55 -22.17
CA LEU A 346 22.41 -5.89 -22.61
C LEU A 346 21.82 -6.99 -21.72
N VAL A 347 21.67 -6.73 -20.42
CA VAL A 347 21.09 -7.64 -19.45
C VAL A 347 19.81 -7.03 -18.88
N TRP A 348 18.69 -7.70 -19.15
CA TRP A 348 17.35 -7.27 -18.79
C TRP A 348 16.84 -8.01 -17.56
N SER A 349 16.20 -7.25 -16.68
CA SER A 349 15.24 -7.79 -15.73
C SER A 349 13.88 -7.91 -16.44
N TYR A 350 12.89 -8.49 -15.75
CA TYR A 350 11.51 -8.52 -16.24
C TYR A 350 10.96 -7.11 -16.56
N ARG A 351 11.36 -6.07 -15.81
CA ARG A 351 10.93 -4.68 -16.06
C ARG A 351 11.50 -4.17 -17.39
N HIS A 352 12.78 -4.43 -17.66
CA HIS A 352 13.43 -4.02 -18.90
C HIS A 352 12.83 -4.76 -20.11
N ALA A 353 12.57 -6.07 -19.98
CA ALA A 353 11.96 -6.87 -21.04
C ALA A 353 10.55 -6.41 -21.42
N LEU A 354 9.75 -5.92 -20.46
CA LEU A 354 8.41 -5.36 -20.72
C LEU A 354 8.41 -4.07 -21.54
N VAL A 355 9.51 -3.32 -21.51
CA VAL A 355 9.65 -2.06 -22.25
C VAL A 355 10.83 -2.13 -23.22
N ALA A 356 11.06 -3.32 -23.78
CA ALA A 356 12.13 -3.58 -24.72
C ALA A 356 12.11 -2.55 -25.86
N LYS A 357 13.22 -1.82 -26.01
CA LYS A 357 13.38 -0.77 -27.03
C LYS A 357 13.74 -1.32 -28.40
N ARG A 358 14.20 -2.57 -28.46
CA ARG A 358 14.62 -3.28 -29.67
C ARG A 358 14.20 -4.73 -29.59
N MET A 359 14.03 -5.34 -30.76
CA MET A 359 13.86 -6.79 -30.86
C MET A 359 15.23 -7.47 -30.73
N PRO A 360 15.41 -8.44 -29.80
CA PRO A 360 16.62 -9.24 -29.74
C PRO A 360 16.81 -10.06 -31.03
N LYS A 361 18.04 -10.19 -31.51
CA LYS A 361 18.33 -11.12 -32.62
C LYS A 361 18.69 -12.50 -32.07
N ARG A 362 19.54 -12.54 -31.05
CA ARG A 362 19.99 -13.69 -30.26
C ARG A 362 19.74 -13.39 -28.79
N LEU A 363 18.76 -14.07 -28.22
CA LEU A 363 18.30 -13.88 -26.86
C LEU A 363 18.75 -15.06 -25.99
N LEU A 364 19.41 -14.76 -24.87
CA LEU A 364 19.63 -15.73 -23.79
C LEU A 364 18.64 -15.47 -22.65
N VAL A 365 17.93 -16.49 -22.21
CA VAL A 365 17.08 -16.45 -21.01
C VAL A 365 17.68 -17.36 -19.94
N ILE A 366 18.02 -16.80 -18.80
CA ILE A 366 18.61 -17.52 -17.66
C ILE A 366 17.48 -17.85 -16.67
N GLY A 367 17.16 -19.13 -16.53
CA GLY A 367 16.07 -19.66 -15.70
C GLY A 367 14.81 -19.96 -16.50
N SER A 368 14.26 -21.16 -16.33
CA SER A 368 13.07 -21.66 -17.04
C SER A 368 11.79 -21.65 -16.22
N GLY A 369 11.73 -20.83 -15.17
CA GLY A 369 10.47 -20.56 -14.46
C GLY A 369 9.46 -19.81 -15.34
N ALA A 370 8.24 -19.63 -14.83
CA ALA A 370 7.14 -19.01 -15.60
C ALA A 370 7.53 -17.67 -16.25
N ILE A 371 8.21 -16.77 -15.52
CA ILE A 371 8.67 -15.48 -16.07
C ILE A 371 9.61 -15.68 -17.26
N GLY A 372 10.63 -16.54 -17.10
CA GLY A 372 11.62 -16.80 -18.15
C GLY A 372 10.97 -17.40 -19.40
N ILE A 373 10.13 -18.42 -19.22
CA ILE A 373 9.45 -19.09 -20.33
C ILE A 373 8.41 -18.19 -21.02
N GLU A 374 7.70 -17.33 -20.30
CA GLU A 374 6.78 -16.37 -20.91
C GLU A 374 7.52 -15.36 -21.82
N PHE A 375 8.63 -14.78 -21.36
CA PHE A 375 9.42 -13.89 -22.20
C PHE A 375 10.12 -14.64 -23.35
N ALA A 376 10.67 -15.83 -23.10
CA ALA A 376 11.23 -16.67 -24.14
C ALA A 376 10.19 -16.95 -25.23
N SER A 377 8.97 -17.33 -24.84
CA SER A 377 7.83 -17.55 -25.75
C SER A 377 7.51 -16.29 -26.55
N PHE A 378 7.34 -15.14 -25.89
CA PHE A 378 7.01 -13.89 -26.55
C PHE A 378 8.05 -13.48 -27.62
N PHE A 379 9.33 -13.43 -27.25
CA PHE A 379 10.37 -13.00 -28.18
C PHE A 379 10.67 -14.03 -29.27
N ASN A 380 10.58 -15.34 -28.98
CA ASN A 380 10.74 -16.37 -29.99
C ASN A 380 9.62 -16.30 -31.05
N THR A 381 8.36 -16.11 -30.64
CA THR A 381 7.22 -15.95 -31.57
C THR A 381 7.39 -14.75 -32.50
N LEU A 382 8.04 -13.68 -32.03
CA LEU A 382 8.35 -12.49 -32.83
C LEU A 382 9.67 -12.61 -33.62
N GLY A 383 10.38 -13.74 -33.53
CA GLY A 383 11.51 -14.09 -34.38
C GLY A 383 12.91 -14.00 -33.77
N ALA A 384 13.06 -13.87 -32.44
CA ALA A 384 14.38 -13.98 -31.80
C ALA A 384 14.92 -15.42 -31.82
N ASP A 385 16.21 -15.60 -32.13
CA ASP A 385 16.94 -16.85 -31.87
C ASP A 385 17.14 -17.01 -30.36
N THR A 386 16.24 -17.75 -29.73
CA THR A 386 16.09 -17.80 -28.27
C THR A 386 16.75 -19.04 -27.69
N THR A 387 17.65 -18.85 -26.74
CA THR A 387 18.28 -19.92 -25.94
C THR A 387 17.86 -19.79 -24.48
N VAL A 388 17.33 -20.85 -23.89
CA VAL A 388 16.99 -20.93 -22.47
C VAL A 388 18.02 -21.81 -21.76
N VAL A 389 18.57 -21.32 -20.66
CA VAL A 389 19.48 -22.07 -19.78
C VAL A 389 18.80 -22.35 -18.46
N GLU A 390 18.77 -23.62 -18.06
CA GLU A 390 18.20 -24.11 -16.81
C GLU A 390 19.24 -24.95 -16.05
N VAL A 391 19.43 -24.63 -14.78
CA VAL A 391 20.37 -25.33 -13.89
C VAL A 391 19.85 -26.69 -13.46
N MET A 392 18.52 -26.83 -13.39
CA MET A 392 17.85 -28.09 -13.08
C MET A 392 17.90 -29.07 -14.26
N ASP A 393 17.55 -30.32 -14.00
CA ASP A 393 17.56 -31.40 -14.97
C ASP A 393 16.42 -31.36 -16.00
N ARG A 394 15.45 -30.46 -15.81
CA ARG A 394 14.33 -30.20 -16.72
C ARG A 394 13.88 -28.75 -16.66
N ILE A 395 13.29 -28.26 -17.74
CA ILE A 395 12.57 -26.98 -17.73
C ILE A 395 11.30 -27.05 -16.88
N LEU A 396 10.83 -25.88 -16.41
CA LEU A 396 9.62 -25.75 -15.60
C LEU A 396 9.61 -26.79 -14.45
N PRO A 397 10.65 -26.84 -13.61
CA PRO A 397 10.91 -27.97 -12.72
C PRO A 397 9.83 -28.23 -11.66
N VAL A 398 8.99 -27.23 -11.40
CA VAL A 398 7.85 -27.30 -10.46
C VAL A 398 6.66 -28.09 -11.05
N GLU A 399 6.53 -28.13 -12.37
CA GLU A 399 5.43 -28.83 -13.06
C GLU A 399 5.63 -30.36 -13.04
N ASP A 400 4.55 -31.08 -13.35
CA ASP A 400 4.63 -32.54 -13.56
C ASP A 400 5.57 -32.89 -14.71
N ALA A 401 6.34 -33.97 -14.56
CA ALA A 401 7.41 -34.32 -15.49
C ALA A 401 6.92 -34.54 -16.94
N GLU A 402 5.69 -35.04 -17.13
CA GLU A 402 5.12 -35.21 -18.48
C GLU A 402 4.80 -33.86 -19.12
N VAL A 403 4.34 -32.88 -18.32
CA VAL A 403 4.06 -31.52 -18.79
C VAL A 403 5.37 -30.83 -19.18
N SER A 404 6.41 -30.90 -18.34
CA SER A 404 7.73 -30.35 -18.67
C SER A 404 8.32 -30.97 -19.95
N ALA A 405 8.21 -32.29 -20.11
CA ALA A 405 8.71 -32.99 -21.29
C ALA A 405 7.97 -32.57 -22.58
N PHE A 406 6.64 -32.43 -22.50
CA PHE A 406 5.84 -31.96 -23.63
C PHE A 406 6.14 -30.49 -23.97
N ALA A 407 6.23 -29.63 -22.95
CA ALA A 407 6.60 -28.23 -23.12
C ALA A 407 7.95 -28.10 -23.85
N LYS A 408 8.97 -28.84 -23.40
CA LYS A 408 10.29 -28.87 -24.04
C LYS A 408 10.19 -29.25 -25.51
N LYS A 409 9.49 -30.35 -25.81
CA LYS A 409 9.29 -30.80 -27.20
C LYS A 409 8.61 -29.73 -28.07
N SER A 410 7.61 -29.05 -27.53
CA SER A 410 6.90 -27.98 -28.25
C SER A 410 7.80 -26.76 -28.48
N PHE A 411 8.53 -26.31 -27.46
CA PHE A 411 9.46 -25.18 -27.58
C PHE A 411 10.61 -25.44 -28.57
N LEU A 412 11.18 -26.66 -28.58
CA LEU A 412 12.17 -27.06 -29.57
C LEU A 412 11.58 -27.07 -30.99
N LYS A 413 10.34 -27.54 -31.17
CA LYS A 413 9.63 -27.51 -32.46
C LYS A 413 9.38 -26.08 -32.94
N GLN A 414 9.22 -25.13 -32.02
CA GLN A 414 9.10 -23.69 -32.30
C GLN A 414 10.45 -23.00 -32.53
N GLY A 415 11.57 -23.73 -32.51
CA GLY A 415 12.90 -23.20 -32.83
C GLY A 415 13.71 -22.69 -31.64
N MET A 416 13.19 -22.78 -30.41
CA MET A 416 13.99 -22.45 -29.22
C MET A 416 15.12 -23.45 -29.01
N LYS A 417 16.22 -22.99 -28.42
CA LYS A 417 17.30 -23.84 -27.89
C LYS A 417 17.14 -23.93 -26.38
N ILE A 418 17.30 -25.13 -25.82
CA ILE A 418 17.14 -25.37 -24.38
C ILE A 418 18.34 -26.14 -23.87
N LEU A 419 19.04 -25.58 -22.89
CA LEU A 419 20.18 -26.17 -22.21
C LEU A 419 19.79 -26.46 -20.76
N GLU A 420 19.52 -27.72 -20.45
CA GLU A 420 19.25 -28.22 -19.09
C GLU A 420 20.55 -28.68 -18.43
N LYS A 421 20.57 -28.75 -17.10
CA LYS A 421 21.78 -29.02 -16.30
C LYS A 421 22.93 -28.08 -16.68
N ALA A 422 22.59 -26.85 -17.04
CA ALA A 422 23.53 -25.85 -17.53
C ALA A 422 23.44 -24.58 -16.69
N ALA A 423 24.58 -23.95 -16.44
CA ALA A 423 24.67 -22.74 -15.62
C ALA A 423 25.47 -21.65 -16.34
N VAL A 424 24.94 -20.44 -16.36
CA VAL A 424 25.70 -19.26 -16.78
C VAL A 424 26.59 -18.82 -15.62
N LYS A 425 27.91 -18.81 -15.85
CA LYS A 425 28.92 -18.47 -14.82
C LYS A 425 29.39 -17.03 -14.88
N ALA A 426 29.42 -16.45 -16.08
CA ALA A 426 29.88 -15.10 -16.32
C ALA A 426 29.27 -14.54 -17.60
N LEU A 427 29.22 -13.21 -17.68
CA LEU A 427 28.80 -12.45 -18.85
C LEU A 427 29.88 -11.41 -19.17
N ASP A 428 30.57 -11.57 -20.30
CA ASP A 428 31.48 -10.55 -20.81
C ASP A 428 30.67 -9.53 -21.63
N ARG A 429 30.36 -8.40 -21.00
CA ARG A 429 29.52 -7.36 -21.58
C ARG A 429 30.36 -6.43 -22.45
N LYS A 430 29.98 -6.26 -23.71
CA LYS A 430 30.63 -5.36 -24.67
C LYS A 430 29.59 -4.39 -25.22
N PRO A 431 29.39 -3.21 -24.58
CA PRO A 431 28.42 -2.22 -25.04
C PRO A 431 28.54 -1.93 -26.54
N GLY A 432 27.41 -1.95 -27.26
CA GLY A 432 27.35 -1.79 -28.71
C GLY A 432 27.74 -3.03 -29.55
N GLN A 433 28.26 -4.09 -28.94
CA GLN A 433 28.60 -5.35 -29.63
C GLN A 433 27.75 -6.54 -29.15
N GLY A 434 27.39 -6.60 -27.87
CA GLY A 434 26.61 -7.68 -27.29
C GLY A 434 27.21 -8.21 -25.99
N VAL A 435 26.93 -9.46 -25.68
CA VAL A 435 27.37 -10.15 -24.47
C VAL A 435 27.79 -11.58 -24.78
N THR A 436 28.99 -11.96 -24.33
CA THR A 436 29.47 -13.34 -24.42
C THR A 436 29.15 -14.04 -23.10
N ALA A 437 28.30 -15.07 -23.14
CA ALA A 437 27.93 -15.86 -21.96
C ALA A 437 28.83 -17.09 -21.83
N HIS A 438 29.32 -17.32 -20.61
CA HIS A 438 30.08 -18.52 -20.23
C HIS A 438 29.12 -19.54 -19.63
N ILE A 439 28.81 -20.59 -20.40
CA ILE A 439 27.84 -21.63 -20.04
C ILE A 439 28.59 -22.90 -19.65
N GLU A 440 28.48 -23.28 -18.39
CA GLU A 440 28.93 -24.58 -17.89
C GLU A 440 27.84 -25.63 -18.11
N GLN A 441 28.20 -26.75 -18.74
CA GLN A 441 27.36 -27.94 -18.86
C GLN A 441 28.27 -29.17 -18.83
N ASP A 442 27.89 -30.21 -18.08
CA ASP A 442 28.66 -31.45 -17.93
C ASP A 442 30.13 -31.23 -17.53
N GLY A 443 30.38 -30.24 -16.66
CA GLY A 443 31.72 -29.86 -16.18
C GLY A 443 32.60 -29.14 -17.20
N LYS A 444 32.06 -28.79 -18.38
CA LYS A 444 32.75 -28.01 -19.42
C LYS A 444 32.13 -26.63 -19.57
N VAL A 445 32.97 -25.60 -19.54
CA VAL A 445 32.56 -24.22 -19.85
C VAL A 445 32.74 -23.97 -21.36
N THR A 446 31.68 -23.48 -22.00
CA THR A 446 31.70 -23.00 -23.39
C THR A 446 31.22 -21.57 -23.46
N THR A 447 31.66 -20.82 -24.47
CA THR A 447 31.21 -19.44 -24.69
C THR A 447 30.22 -19.36 -25.83
N GLN A 448 29.20 -18.52 -25.68
CA GLN A 448 28.22 -18.22 -26.72
C GLN A 448 27.88 -16.73 -26.71
N ASP A 449 27.83 -16.11 -27.89
CA ASP A 449 27.50 -14.70 -28.05
C ASP A 449 26.00 -14.46 -28.20
N PHE A 450 25.51 -13.43 -27.53
CA PHE A 450 24.13 -12.95 -27.57
C PHE A 450 24.12 -11.42 -27.69
N ASP A 451 23.02 -10.82 -28.14
CA ASP A 451 22.87 -9.35 -28.08
C ASP A 451 22.01 -8.89 -26.90
N THR A 452 21.25 -9.81 -26.30
CA THR A 452 20.36 -9.54 -25.18
C THR A 452 20.27 -10.76 -24.26
N VAL A 453 20.29 -10.50 -22.95
CA VAL A 453 20.09 -11.50 -21.90
C VAL A 453 18.88 -11.11 -21.05
N ILE A 454 18.03 -12.06 -20.68
CA ILE A 454 17.02 -11.89 -19.64
C ILE A 454 17.43 -12.74 -18.44
N SER A 455 17.59 -12.09 -17.29
CA SER A 455 17.85 -12.76 -16.01
C SER A 455 16.53 -13.03 -15.28
N ALA A 456 16.14 -14.31 -15.20
CA ALA A 456 14.88 -14.78 -14.60
C ALA A 456 15.14 -15.85 -13.52
N VAL A 457 16.12 -15.59 -12.65
CA VAL A 457 16.68 -16.53 -11.66
C VAL A 457 15.94 -16.56 -10.32
N GLY A 458 14.65 -16.16 -10.32
CA GLY A 458 13.79 -16.13 -9.15
C GLY A 458 13.65 -14.75 -8.50
N ILE A 459 13.13 -14.74 -7.27
CA ILE A 459 12.78 -13.52 -6.54
C ILE A 459 13.38 -13.51 -5.12
N VAL A 460 13.37 -12.33 -4.50
CA VAL A 460 13.71 -12.10 -3.09
C VAL A 460 12.63 -11.21 -2.46
N GLY A 461 12.17 -11.56 -1.25
CA GLY A 461 11.17 -10.77 -0.52
C GLY A 461 11.72 -9.40 -0.12
N ASN A 462 10.84 -8.40 -0.08
CA ASN A 462 11.18 -7.03 0.31
C ASN A 462 11.05 -6.86 1.83
N THR A 463 12.05 -7.32 2.58
CA THR A 463 12.05 -7.32 4.06
C THR A 463 12.91 -6.21 4.66
N GLU A 464 13.84 -5.66 3.89
CA GLU A 464 14.85 -4.74 4.38
C GLU A 464 14.29 -3.33 4.66
N ASN A 465 14.89 -2.61 5.60
CA ASN A 465 14.57 -1.22 5.96
C ASN A 465 13.12 -0.99 6.44
N LEU A 466 12.43 -2.04 6.90
CA LEU A 466 11.06 -1.97 7.42
C LEU A 466 10.99 -1.94 8.95
N GLY A 467 12.09 -2.20 9.67
CA GLY A 467 12.12 -2.29 11.14
C GLY A 467 11.76 -3.68 11.70
N LEU A 468 11.71 -4.71 10.85
CA LEU A 468 11.24 -6.05 11.21
C LEU A 468 12.15 -6.74 12.23
N GLU A 469 13.46 -6.53 12.13
CA GLU A 469 14.48 -7.11 13.01
C GLU A 469 14.30 -6.61 14.45
N ALA A 470 14.07 -5.30 14.62
CA ALA A 470 13.84 -4.67 15.92
C ALA A 470 12.54 -5.15 16.59
N LEU A 471 11.55 -5.57 15.78
CA LEU A 471 10.29 -6.13 16.25
C LEU A 471 10.37 -7.64 16.56
N GLY A 472 11.50 -8.29 16.25
CA GLY A 472 11.68 -9.73 16.46
C GLY A 472 11.00 -10.61 15.41
N VAL A 473 10.67 -10.08 14.24
CA VAL A 473 10.11 -10.87 13.12
C VAL A 473 11.16 -11.83 12.58
N LYS A 474 10.79 -13.11 12.47
CA LYS A 474 11.69 -14.13 11.91
C LYS A 474 11.72 -14.08 10.39
N ILE A 475 12.92 -13.97 9.83
CA ILE A 475 13.18 -14.03 8.39
C ILE A 475 13.92 -15.34 8.09
N ASP A 476 13.43 -16.12 7.15
CA ASP A 476 14.15 -17.28 6.58
C ASP A 476 14.62 -16.94 5.17
N ARG A 477 15.95 -16.95 4.99
CA ARG A 477 16.66 -16.46 3.80
C ARG A 477 16.32 -15.00 3.47
N THR A 478 15.24 -14.77 2.73
CA THR A 478 14.80 -13.44 2.26
C THR A 478 13.29 -13.25 2.42
N HIS A 479 12.61 -14.08 3.20
CA HIS A 479 11.15 -14.07 3.33
C HIS A 479 10.75 -14.12 4.80
N VAL A 480 9.65 -13.43 5.14
CA VAL A 480 9.07 -13.45 6.48
C VAL A 480 8.46 -14.84 6.74
N VAL A 481 8.75 -15.40 7.91
CA VAL A 481 8.15 -16.65 8.39
C VAL A 481 6.80 -16.33 9.03
N THR A 482 5.76 -17.05 8.63
CA THR A 482 4.41 -16.90 9.20
C THR A 482 3.79 -18.24 9.56
N ASP A 483 2.76 -18.21 10.41
CA ASP A 483 1.83 -19.34 10.54
C ASP A 483 0.87 -19.44 9.34
N GLU A 484 -0.04 -20.42 9.37
CA GLU A 484 -1.04 -20.66 8.31
C GLU A 484 -2.09 -19.52 8.19
N PHE A 485 -2.17 -18.65 9.18
CA PHE A 485 -3.02 -17.46 9.22
C PHE A 485 -2.23 -16.18 8.95
N CYS A 486 -1.02 -16.30 8.40
CA CYS A 486 -0.14 -15.20 8.02
C CYS A 486 0.33 -14.33 9.21
N ARG A 487 0.31 -14.85 10.45
CA ARG A 487 0.84 -14.15 11.63
C ARG A 487 2.37 -14.23 11.67
N THR A 488 3.02 -13.11 11.99
CA THR A 488 4.50 -13.03 12.07
C THR A 488 5.07 -13.50 13.41
N GLY A 489 4.21 -13.78 14.39
CA GLY A 489 4.60 -14.00 15.79
C GLY A 489 4.62 -12.71 16.65
N VAL A 490 4.58 -11.54 16.02
CA VAL A 490 4.38 -10.26 16.70
C VAL A 490 2.88 -9.93 16.71
N GLU A 491 2.33 -9.68 17.90
CA GLU A 491 0.90 -9.38 18.06
C GLU A 491 0.49 -8.15 17.24
N GLY A 492 -0.57 -8.31 16.44
CA GLY A 492 -1.08 -7.28 15.54
C GLY A 492 -0.30 -7.14 14.23
N LEU A 493 0.74 -7.94 13.98
CA LEU A 493 1.52 -7.87 12.73
C LEU A 493 1.38 -9.16 11.90
N TYR A 494 0.90 -8.98 10.68
CA TYR A 494 0.69 -10.03 9.68
C TYR A 494 1.57 -9.78 8.46
N ALA A 495 1.91 -10.82 7.70
CA ALA A 495 2.63 -10.70 6.44
C ALA A 495 2.01 -11.60 5.36
N ILE A 496 1.77 -11.04 4.17
CA ILE A 496 1.04 -11.74 3.09
C ILE A 496 1.74 -11.59 1.72
N GLY A 497 1.40 -12.47 0.79
CA GLY A 497 1.83 -12.43 -0.59
C GLY A 497 3.30 -12.81 -0.77
N ASP A 498 4.02 -12.06 -1.61
CA ASP A 498 5.36 -12.46 -2.05
C ASP A 498 6.47 -12.18 -1.04
N ILE A 499 6.17 -11.45 0.05
CA ILE A 499 7.15 -11.25 1.13
C ILE A 499 7.29 -12.51 2.02
N VAL A 500 6.31 -13.42 1.96
CA VAL A 500 6.35 -14.71 2.69
C VAL A 500 6.70 -15.87 1.75
N GLY A 501 6.70 -17.09 2.29
CA GLY A 501 6.97 -18.31 1.52
C GLY A 501 6.02 -18.52 0.33
N GLY A 502 6.51 -19.30 -0.64
CA GLY A 502 5.75 -19.60 -1.86
C GLY A 502 4.48 -20.43 -1.62
N PRO A 503 3.60 -20.54 -2.64
CA PRO A 503 3.80 -20.05 -4.01
C PRO A 503 3.60 -18.54 -4.15
N TRP A 504 4.47 -17.90 -4.95
CA TRP A 504 4.47 -16.45 -5.21
C TRP A 504 3.56 -16.10 -6.37
N LEU A 505 2.26 -16.03 -6.08
CA LEU A 505 1.19 -15.86 -7.06
C LEU A 505 0.21 -14.76 -6.60
N ALA A 506 -0.27 -13.97 -7.56
CA ALA A 506 -1.13 -12.83 -7.26
C ALA A 506 -2.43 -13.23 -6.55
N HIS A 507 -3.09 -14.30 -7.00
CA HIS A 507 -4.32 -14.81 -6.38
C HIS A 507 -4.10 -15.45 -5.01
N LYS A 508 -2.91 -16.02 -4.75
CA LYS A 508 -2.49 -16.43 -3.40
C LYS A 508 -2.41 -15.23 -2.48
N ALA A 509 -1.71 -14.18 -2.90
CA ALA A 509 -1.58 -12.94 -2.12
C ALA A 509 -2.95 -12.30 -1.84
N SER A 510 -3.83 -12.23 -2.84
CA SER A 510 -5.18 -11.69 -2.67
C SER A 510 -6.03 -12.50 -1.69
N HIS A 511 -5.98 -13.83 -1.76
CA HIS A 511 -6.71 -14.70 -0.85
C HIS A 511 -6.19 -14.56 0.59
N GLU A 512 -4.87 -14.53 0.79
CA GLU A 512 -4.29 -14.25 2.11
C GLU A 512 -4.73 -12.89 2.65
N GLY A 513 -4.80 -11.87 1.78
CA GLY A 513 -5.30 -10.55 2.14
C GLY A 513 -6.76 -10.56 2.62
N VAL A 514 -7.64 -11.32 1.95
CA VAL A 514 -9.03 -11.50 2.39
C VAL A 514 -9.08 -12.20 3.74
N MET A 515 -8.36 -13.32 3.88
CA MET A 515 -8.32 -14.12 5.10
C MET A 515 -7.84 -13.29 6.30
N VAL A 516 -6.74 -12.56 6.17
CA VAL A 516 -6.19 -11.75 7.25
C VAL A 516 -7.13 -10.59 7.62
N ALA A 517 -7.76 -9.94 6.64
CA ALA A 517 -8.74 -8.89 6.92
C ALA A 517 -9.95 -9.43 7.69
N GLU A 518 -10.45 -10.62 7.34
CA GLU A 518 -11.54 -11.29 8.07
C GLU A 518 -11.14 -11.69 9.48
N LEU A 519 -9.92 -12.19 9.66
CA LEU A 519 -9.38 -12.53 10.97
C LEU A 519 -9.29 -11.31 11.89
N ILE A 520 -8.78 -10.18 11.38
CA ILE A 520 -8.67 -8.92 12.13
C ILE A 520 -10.07 -8.39 12.53
N ALA A 521 -11.08 -8.57 11.68
CA ALA A 521 -12.45 -8.18 11.97
C ALA A 521 -13.17 -9.14 12.97
N GLY A 522 -12.48 -10.12 13.53
CA GLY A 522 -13.04 -11.09 14.48
C GLY A 522 -13.76 -12.28 13.84
N GLY A 523 -13.54 -12.51 12.54
CA GLY A 523 -14.05 -13.67 11.82
C GLY A 523 -13.23 -14.95 12.08
N ASN A 524 -13.73 -16.07 11.55
CA ASN A 524 -13.09 -17.39 11.63
C ASN A 524 -12.81 -17.95 10.22
N PRO A 525 -11.87 -17.36 9.46
CA PRO A 525 -11.59 -17.81 8.09
C PRO A 525 -10.83 -19.14 8.10
N HIS A 526 -10.85 -19.84 6.96
CA HIS A 526 -10.03 -21.04 6.78
C HIS A 526 -8.66 -20.69 6.19
N PRO A 527 -7.58 -21.35 6.67
CA PRO A 527 -6.25 -21.19 6.10
C PRO A 527 -6.20 -21.74 4.68
N ILE A 528 -5.37 -21.11 3.85
CA ILE A 528 -5.17 -21.53 2.46
C ILE A 528 -4.20 -22.70 2.44
N LYS A 529 -4.66 -23.87 1.99
CA LYS A 529 -3.79 -25.02 1.74
C LYS A 529 -2.90 -24.70 0.52
N PRO A 530 -1.56 -24.69 0.63
CA PRO A 530 -0.69 -24.34 -0.50
C PRO A 530 -0.92 -25.20 -1.75
N ASN A 531 -1.23 -26.48 -1.56
CA ASN A 531 -1.51 -27.40 -2.65
C ASN A 531 -2.84 -27.12 -3.39
N SER A 532 -3.72 -26.27 -2.86
CA SER A 532 -5.00 -25.90 -3.50
C SER A 532 -4.88 -24.67 -4.41
N ILE A 533 -3.70 -24.08 -4.51
CA ILE A 533 -3.43 -22.89 -5.32
C ILE A 533 -3.00 -23.34 -6.72
N ALA A 534 -3.74 -22.94 -7.75
CA ALA A 534 -3.36 -23.23 -9.13
C ALA A 534 -2.17 -22.39 -9.59
N GLY A 535 -1.25 -23.00 -10.33
CA GLY A 535 -0.17 -22.34 -11.07
C GLY A 535 -0.52 -22.26 -12.57
N CYS A 536 -0.12 -21.16 -13.22
CA CYS A 536 -0.34 -20.94 -14.64
C CYS A 536 0.91 -20.34 -15.29
N THR A 537 1.33 -20.89 -16.44
CA THR A 537 2.34 -20.29 -17.32
C THR A 537 1.71 -20.03 -18.68
N TYR A 538 1.74 -18.77 -19.13
CA TYR A 538 0.97 -18.30 -20.28
C TYR A 538 1.79 -18.27 -21.58
N CYS A 539 2.75 -19.19 -21.70
CA CYS A 539 3.46 -19.45 -22.95
C CYS A 539 2.55 -20.12 -23.98
N GLN A 540 3.09 -20.40 -25.17
CA GLN A 540 2.41 -21.19 -26.19
C GLN A 540 3.16 -22.51 -26.40
N PRO A 541 2.56 -23.68 -26.11
CA PRO A 541 1.24 -23.90 -25.50
C PRO A 541 1.17 -23.45 -24.04
N GLN A 542 -0.04 -23.15 -23.55
CA GLN A 542 -0.26 -22.74 -22.16
C GLN A 542 -0.11 -23.94 -21.22
N ILE A 543 0.22 -23.66 -19.95
CA ILE A 543 0.40 -24.67 -18.90
C ILE A 543 -0.38 -24.24 -17.67
N ALA A 544 -1.08 -25.19 -17.05
CA ALA A 544 -1.76 -24.98 -15.78
C ALA A 544 -1.74 -26.24 -14.91
N SER A 545 -1.59 -26.06 -13.61
CA SER A 545 -1.54 -27.16 -12.66
C SER A 545 -2.12 -26.79 -11.30
N VAL A 546 -2.62 -27.78 -10.57
CA VAL A 546 -3.05 -27.66 -9.18
C VAL A 546 -2.85 -28.99 -8.45
N GLY A 547 -2.48 -28.95 -7.17
CA GLY A 547 -2.29 -30.16 -6.36
C GLY A 547 -0.92 -30.82 -6.50
N LEU A 548 -0.86 -32.10 -6.17
CA LEU A 548 0.37 -32.87 -6.17
C LEU A 548 0.72 -33.33 -7.59
N THR A 549 2.00 -33.23 -7.97
CA THR A 549 2.54 -33.95 -9.14
C THR A 549 2.56 -35.45 -8.86
N GLU A 550 2.68 -36.27 -9.91
CA GLU A 550 2.65 -37.73 -9.72
C GLU A 550 3.79 -38.21 -8.83
N ALA A 551 4.99 -37.64 -9.00
CA ALA A 551 6.15 -37.93 -8.16
C ALA A 551 5.90 -37.54 -6.70
N ARG A 552 5.39 -36.33 -6.45
CA ARG A 552 5.12 -35.86 -5.08
C ARG A 552 4.01 -36.63 -4.39
N ALA A 553 2.98 -37.06 -5.13
CA ALA A 553 1.93 -37.91 -4.58
C ALA A 553 2.50 -39.26 -4.12
N LYS A 554 3.35 -39.89 -4.93
CA LYS A 554 4.05 -41.14 -4.58
C LYS A 554 5.01 -40.94 -3.40
N GLU A 555 5.80 -39.87 -3.39
CA GLU A 555 6.70 -39.52 -2.29
C GLU A 555 5.97 -39.28 -0.97
N ALA A 556 4.76 -38.70 -1.04
CA ALA A 556 3.88 -38.52 0.11
C ALA A 556 3.18 -39.83 0.58
N GLY A 557 3.46 -40.97 -0.07
CA GLY A 557 2.96 -42.28 0.33
C GLY A 557 1.60 -42.67 -0.27
N HIS A 558 1.07 -41.89 -1.22
CA HIS A 558 -0.16 -42.25 -1.91
C HIS A 558 0.08 -43.38 -2.92
N GLU A 559 -0.86 -44.31 -2.96
CA GLU A 559 -1.01 -45.21 -4.10
C GLU A 559 -1.83 -44.46 -5.15
N VAL A 560 -1.31 -44.26 -6.36
CA VAL A 560 -1.92 -43.34 -7.34
C VAL A 560 -2.52 -44.05 -8.55
N ARG A 561 -3.69 -43.58 -8.99
CA ARG A 561 -4.24 -43.83 -10.33
C ARG A 561 -4.09 -42.57 -11.17
N VAL A 562 -3.74 -42.73 -12.43
CA VAL A 562 -3.44 -41.59 -13.32
C VAL A 562 -4.32 -41.64 -14.56
N GLY A 563 -5.17 -40.63 -14.71
CA GLY A 563 -5.95 -40.38 -15.91
C GLY A 563 -5.19 -39.50 -16.89
N ARG A 564 -5.26 -39.81 -18.19
CA ARG A 564 -4.68 -38.99 -19.27
C ARG A 564 -5.68 -38.88 -20.42
N PHE A 565 -5.90 -37.66 -20.90
CA PHE A 565 -6.70 -37.43 -22.11
C PHE A 565 -5.96 -36.45 -23.04
N PRO A 566 -5.57 -36.88 -24.26
CA PRO A 566 -4.84 -36.03 -25.19
C PRO A 566 -5.79 -35.09 -25.96
N PHE A 567 -5.32 -33.89 -26.29
CA PHE A 567 -6.12 -32.88 -26.99
C PHE A 567 -6.52 -33.32 -28.41
N ILE A 568 -5.74 -34.18 -29.07
CA ILE A 568 -6.11 -34.77 -30.36
C ILE A 568 -7.38 -35.64 -30.29
N GLY A 569 -7.78 -36.09 -29.10
CA GLY A 569 -9.07 -36.78 -28.87
C GLY A 569 -10.25 -35.81 -28.64
N ASN A 570 -10.00 -34.51 -28.51
CA ASN A 570 -11.01 -33.50 -28.23
C ASN A 570 -11.45 -32.78 -29.54
N GLY A 571 -12.70 -32.98 -29.95
CA GLY A 571 -13.23 -32.36 -31.17
C GLY A 571 -13.16 -30.84 -31.20
N LYS A 572 -13.30 -30.17 -30.04
CA LYS A 572 -13.18 -28.70 -29.94
C LYS A 572 -11.73 -28.25 -30.12
N ALA A 573 -10.75 -28.94 -29.55
CA ALA A 573 -9.33 -28.64 -29.74
C ALA A 573 -8.91 -28.80 -31.22
N ILE A 574 -9.40 -29.85 -31.90
CA ILE A 574 -9.21 -30.02 -33.35
C ILE A 574 -9.82 -28.83 -34.11
N ALA A 575 -11.07 -28.47 -33.80
CA ALA A 575 -11.77 -27.35 -34.45
C ALA A 575 -11.11 -25.98 -34.20
N LEU A 576 -10.42 -25.81 -33.06
CA LEU A 576 -9.61 -24.63 -32.76
C LEU A 576 -8.30 -24.57 -33.56
N GLY A 577 -7.86 -25.68 -34.16
CA GLY A 577 -6.53 -25.80 -34.76
C GLY A 577 -5.42 -26.00 -33.72
N GLU A 578 -5.76 -26.41 -32.49
CA GLU A 578 -4.85 -26.51 -31.35
C GLU A 578 -4.92 -27.91 -30.72
N ALA A 579 -4.69 -28.95 -31.53
CA ALA A 579 -4.81 -30.35 -31.10
C ALA A 579 -3.60 -30.89 -30.31
N GLU A 580 -2.57 -30.08 -30.11
CA GLU A 580 -1.39 -30.43 -29.31
C GLU A 580 -1.66 -30.16 -27.81
N GLY A 581 -1.38 -31.15 -26.97
CA GLY A 581 -1.53 -31.03 -25.52
C GLY A 581 -2.23 -32.23 -24.89
N PHE A 582 -2.39 -32.19 -23.58
CA PHE A 582 -3.12 -33.19 -22.81
C PHE A 582 -3.56 -32.65 -21.44
N ILE A 583 -4.51 -33.37 -20.85
CA ILE A 583 -4.89 -33.26 -19.44
C ILE A 583 -4.41 -34.53 -18.73
N LYS A 584 -3.76 -34.37 -17.58
CA LYS A 584 -3.37 -35.43 -16.67
C LYS A 584 -3.99 -35.18 -15.30
N THR A 585 -4.67 -36.19 -14.76
CA THR A 585 -5.24 -36.17 -13.41
C THR A 585 -4.63 -37.28 -12.57
N ILE A 586 -4.47 -37.02 -11.28
CA ILE A 586 -3.85 -37.93 -10.33
C ILE A 586 -4.85 -38.11 -9.19
N PHE A 587 -5.26 -39.36 -8.98
CA PHE A 587 -6.19 -39.75 -7.94
C PHE A 587 -5.51 -40.68 -6.94
N ASP A 588 -5.94 -40.62 -5.69
CA ASP A 588 -5.60 -41.65 -4.71
C ASP A 588 -6.37 -42.94 -5.05
N ALA A 589 -5.66 -44.05 -5.18
CA ALA A 589 -6.23 -45.33 -5.59
C ALA A 589 -7.16 -45.94 -4.53
N LYS A 590 -6.99 -45.58 -3.25
CA LYS A 590 -7.75 -46.14 -2.13
C LYS A 590 -9.02 -45.36 -1.88
N THR A 591 -8.95 -44.03 -1.90
CA THR A 591 -10.08 -43.15 -1.59
C THR A 591 -10.81 -42.64 -2.83
N GLY A 592 -10.15 -42.65 -3.98
CA GLY A 592 -10.64 -42.01 -5.20
C GLY A 592 -10.45 -40.49 -5.21
N GLU A 593 -9.85 -39.87 -4.20
CA GLU A 593 -9.68 -38.41 -4.08
C GLU A 593 -8.80 -37.83 -5.20
N LEU A 594 -9.20 -36.69 -5.78
CA LEU A 594 -8.38 -35.92 -6.72
C LEU A 594 -7.19 -35.22 -6.02
N LEU A 595 -6.01 -35.82 -6.14
CA LEU A 595 -4.76 -35.31 -5.56
C LEU A 595 -4.15 -34.16 -6.38
N GLY A 596 -4.30 -34.20 -7.71
CA GLY A 596 -3.77 -33.15 -8.58
C GLY A 596 -4.22 -33.24 -10.04
N ALA A 597 -4.16 -32.11 -10.73
CA ALA A 597 -4.45 -31.98 -12.15
C ALA A 597 -3.38 -31.13 -12.82
N HIS A 598 -2.88 -31.59 -13.97
CA HIS A 598 -1.73 -31.04 -14.69
C HIS A 598 -2.06 -31.00 -16.19
N MET A 599 -1.93 -29.83 -16.79
CA MET A 599 -2.50 -29.57 -18.11
C MET A 599 -1.52 -28.77 -18.96
N ILE A 600 -1.45 -29.11 -20.24
CA ILE A 600 -0.71 -28.35 -21.25
C ILE A 600 -1.49 -28.36 -22.56
N GLY A 601 -1.71 -27.20 -23.16
CA GLY A 601 -2.52 -27.07 -24.37
C GLY A 601 -3.23 -25.72 -24.44
N ALA A 602 -4.10 -25.55 -25.43
CA ALA A 602 -4.91 -24.33 -25.55
C ALA A 602 -5.90 -24.18 -24.39
N GLU A 603 -6.04 -22.94 -23.89
CA GLU A 603 -7.03 -22.52 -22.89
C GLU A 603 -6.92 -23.22 -21.52
N VAL A 604 -5.87 -24.00 -21.25
CA VAL A 604 -5.76 -24.75 -19.99
C VAL A 604 -5.70 -23.85 -18.74
N THR A 605 -5.27 -22.60 -18.88
CA THR A 605 -5.28 -21.61 -17.79
C THR A 605 -6.68 -21.18 -17.38
N GLU A 606 -7.68 -21.33 -18.26
CA GLU A 606 -9.09 -21.12 -17.94
C GLU A 606 -9.75 -22.42 -17.45
N LEU A 607 -9.36 -23.57 -18.02
CA LEU A 607 -9.92 -24.88 -17.66
C LEU A 607 -9.54 -25.33 -16.24
N ILE A 608 -8.38 -24.90 -15.72
CA ILE A 608 -7.86 -25.33 -14.41
C ILE A 608 -8.81 -25.00 -13.26
N GLN A 609 -9.64 -23.96 -13.40
CA GLN A 609 -10.61 -23.54 -12.40
C GLN A 609 -11.61 -24.66 -12.05
N GLY A 610 -12.00 -25.49 -13.01
CA GLY A 610 -12.87 -26.64 -12.76
C GLY A 610 -12.23 -27.68 -11.81
N TYR A 611 -10.92 -27.91 -11.94
CA TYR A 611 -10.18 -28.81 -11.05
C TYR A 611 -9.96 -28.20 -9.67
N VAL A 612 -9.79 -26.88 -9.57
CA VAL A 612 -9.72 -26.19 -8.27
C VAL A 612 -11.04 -26.33 -7.51
N ILE A 613 -12.18 -26.13 -8.19
CA ILE A 613 -13.51 -26.35 -7.60
C ILE A 613 -13.66 -27.82 -7.20
N GLY A 614 -13.37 -28.75 -8.10
CA GLY A 614 -13.50 -30.19 -7.83
C GLY A 614 -12.73 -30.62 -6.59
N ARG A 615 -11.48 -30.17 -6.44
CA ARG A 615 -10.66 -30.45 -5.24
C ARG A 615 -11.20 -29.80 -3.97
N THR A 616 -11.75 -28.59 -4.09
CA THR A 616 -12.39 -27.91 -2.93
C THR A 616 -13.63 -28.66 -2.46
N LEU A 617 -14.35 -29.31 -3.38
CA LEU A 617 -15.50 -30.16 -3.11
C LEU A 617 -15.14 -31.62 -2.82
N GLU A 618 -13.85 -31.94 -2.63
CA GLU A 618 -13.36 -33.30 -2.35
C GLU A 618 -13.81 -34.33 -3.40
N THR A 619 -13.81 -33.93 -4.68
CA THR A 619 -14.25 -34.79 -5.80
C THR A 619 -13.47 -36.10 -5.85
N THR A 620 -14.20 -37.20 -6.06
CA THR A 620 -13.65 -38.54 -6.28
C THR A 620 -13.94 -39.04 -7.71
N GLU A 621 -13.11 -39.96 -8.23
CA GLU A 621 -13.34 -40.63 -9.53
C GLU A 621 -14.32 -41.80 -9.51
#